data_AF-A0A9J7LFN0-F1
#
_entry.id   AF-A0A9J7LFN0-F1
#
_cell.length_a   1.000
_cell.length_b   1.000
_cell.length_c   1.000
_cell.angle_alpha   90.00
_cell.angle_beta   90.00
_cell.angle_gamma   90.00
#
_symmetry.space_group_name_H-M   'P 1'
#
loop_
_entity.id
_entity.type
_entity.pdbx_description
1 polymer ?
#
loop_
_entity_poly.entity_id
_entity_poly.type
_entity_poly.pdbx_seq_one_letter_code
_entity_poly.pdbx_strand_id
1 'polypeptide(L)'
;MKPVLTEAQLKRLKEYKFNSEGKSLLDPVLQDFSGYLLEKIPFWVAPNVISFLGLAALVVATFPLFLYCPTVTEEVPWWFYTTCIAGLFTIQTLDNMDGLQARRVGSGSPIGAVVDSACDVTAFGIGVTSFAVAMQLGTSPELMFYWHLLCFCLDFAVFWKNSFFDVLRYELLESNEYLTVMMMVHSVSAIFGPAAWSTQVFYELEARVIVIGITLVAYFFIIIEAMFFILKQRGKGSNAGLRGSSPMRTACPLLIQHILAFLTKGASSQQIVQNYPTLYYLMLGLAHAKVTIVLRVADATKSEMPLVDTSLLGPAMLFLSSFLGDYVSEYYVLCLAMTLVTLDLVVYSMLVLQESCDYLKISCFKVKEKY
;
A
#
# COMPACT_ATOMS: atom_id res chain seq x y z
N MET A 1 13.80 -23.00 10.11
CA MET A 1 12.56 -22.57 9.42
C MET A 1 12.58 -23.16 8.02
N LYS A 2 11.40 -23.49 7.47
CA LYS A 2 11.28 -23.87 6.06
C LYS A 2 11.47 -22.62 5.19
N PRO A 3 12.24 -22.68 4.09
CA PRO A 3 12.47 -21.51 3.25
C PRO A 3 11.16 -21.02 2.61
N VAL A 4 11.04 -19.69 2.49
CA VAL A 4 9.87 -19.03 1.87
C VAL A 4 10.02 -19.00 0.35
N LEU A 5 11.24 -18.81 -0.15
CA LEU A 5 11.56 -18.83 -1.57
C LEU A 5 12.14 -20.18 -1.99
N THR A 6 11.63 -20.70 -3.09
CA THR A 6 12.21 -21.89 -3.72
C THR A 6 13.52 -21.55 -4.43
N GLU A 7 14.41 -22.53 -4.61
CA GLU A 7 15.65 -22.34 -5.36
C GLU A 7 15.40 -21.87 -6.81
N ALA A 8 14.32 -22.33 -7.42
CA ALA A 8 13.89 -21.88 -8.75
C ALA A 8 13.46 -20.40 -8.78
N GLN A 9 12.81 -19.91 -7.71
CA GLN A 9 12.48 -18.50 -7.56
C GLN A 9 13.73 -17.65 -7.36
N LEU A 10 14.66 -18.10 -6.50
CA LEU A 10 15.93 -17.40 -6.25
C LEU A 10 16.78 -17.27 -7.52
N LYS A 11 16.84 -18.33 -8.35
CA LYS A 11 17.52 -18.28 -9.64
C LYS A 11 16.91 -17.24 -10.58
N ARG A 12 15.58 -17.18 -10.67
CA ARG A 12 14.87 -16.19 -11.50
C ARG A 12 15.00 -14.77 -10.97
N LEU A 13 15.00 -14.60 -9.64
CA LEU A 13 15.24 -13.31 -9.01
C LEU A 13 16.59 -12.72 -9.43
N LYS A 14 17.63 -13.55 -9.54
CA LYS A 14 18.96 -13.12 -10.01
C LYS A 14 18.97 -12.61 -11.46
N GLU A 15 18.05 -13.10 -12.29
CA GLU A 15 17.91 -12.72 -13.70
C GLU A 15 17.07 -11.45 -13.88
N TYR A 16 16.30 -11.05 -12.86
CA TYR A 16 15.46 -9.86 -12.90
C TYR A 16 16.31 -8.59 -13.10
N LYS A 17 15.85 -7.70 -13.98
CA LYS A 17 16.43 -6.38 -14.19
C LYS A 17 15.33 -5.35 -14.07
N PHE A 18 15.49 -4.44 -13.12
CA PHE A 18 14.59 -3.32 -12.99
C PHE A 18 14.86 -2.31 -14.11
N ASN A 19 13.85 -2.05 -14.92
CA ASN A 19 13.83 -0.98 -15.91
C ASN A 19 12.52 -0.21 -15.72
N SER A 20 12.57 1.12 -15.87
CA SER A 20 11.38 1.97 -15.83
C SER A 20 11.36 2.94 -17.00
N GLU A 21 10.17 3.28 -17.48
CA GLU A 21 9.95 4.29 -18.53
C GLU A 21 8.69 5.12 -18.23
N GLY A 22 8.60 6.31 -18.82
CA GLY A 22 7.54 7.27 -18.51
C GLY A 22 7.92 8.24 -17.39
N LYS A 23 7.04 9.21 -17.16
CA LYS A 23 7.12 10.20 -16.07
C LYS A 23 5.70 10.55 -15.64
N SER A 24 5.45 10.58 -14.35
CA SER A 24 4.22 11.13 -13.77
C SER A 24 4.19 12.65 -13.90
N LEU A 25 3.06 13.27 -13.51
CA LEU A 25 2.86 14.72 -13.59
C LEU A 25 3.85 15.50 -12.71
N LEU A 26 4.11 15.02 -11.49
CA LEU A 26 4.94 15.68 -10.49
C LEU A 26 6.40 15.21 -10.52
N ASP A 27 6.69 14.06 -11.16
CA ASP A 27 8.05 13.51 -11.25
C ASP A 27 9.10 14.54 -11.68
N PRO A 28 8.92 15.37 -12.73
CA PRO A 28 9.98 16.30 -13.14
C PRO A 28 10.41 17.25 -12.03
N VAL A 29 9.45 17.77 -11.25
CA VAL A 29 9.72 18.72 -10.18
C VAL A 29 10.28 18.01 -8.94
N LEU A 30 9.69 16.88 -8.58
CA LEU A 30 10.09 16.12 -7.38
C LEU A 30 11.46 15.45 -7.56
N GLN A 31 11.82 15.03 -8.77
CA GLN A 31 13.13 14.44 -9.07
C GLN A 31 14.25 15.49 -8.98
N ASP A 32 14.03 16.72 -9.43
CA ASP A 32 15.01 17.81 -9.27
C ASP A 32 15.22 18.13 -7.78
N PHE A 33 14.13 18.24 -7.02
CA PHE A 33 14.18 18.45 -5.57
C PHE A 33 14.89 17.30 -4.84
N SER A 34 14.54 16.05 -5.17
CA SER A 34 15.13 14.85 -4.57
C SER A 34 16.60 14.70 -4.94
N GLY A 35 17.00 15.07 -6.16
CA GLY A 35 18.39 15.13 -6.59
C GLY A 35 19.22 16.11 -5.76
N TYR A 36 18.68 17.29 -5.49
CA TYR A 36 19.33 18.27 -4.60
C TYR A 36 19.52 17.73 -3.18
N LEU A 37 18.49 17.07 -2.61
CA LEU A 37 18.59 16.47 -1.27
C LEU A 37 19.54 15.28 -1.24
N LEU A 38 19.57 14.49 -2.30
CA LEU A 38 20.46 13.33 -2.44
C LEU A 38 21.94 13.73 -2.25
N GLU A 39 22.36 14.90 -2.73
CA GLU A 39 23.73 15.39 -2.54
C GLU A 39 24.14 15.45 -1.07
N LYS A 40 23.18 15.61 -0.15
CA LYS A 40 23.40 15.65 1.30
C LYS A 40 23.47 14.27 1.94
N ILE A 41 23.03 13.23 1.23
CA ILE A 41 23.10 11.84 1.72
C ILE A 41 24.51 11.28 1.55
N PRO A 42 25.13 10.75 2.61
CA PRO A 42 26.44 10.10 2.52
C PRO A 42 26.43 8.85 1.64
N PHE A 43 27.56 8.57 0.98
CA PHE A 43 27.71 7.39 0.10
C PHE A 43 27.61 6.04 0.82
N TRP A 44 27.75 6.01 2.16
CA TRP A 44 27.63 4.78 2.94
C TRP A 44 26.17 4.40 3.25
N VAL A 45 25.22 5.32 3.04
CA VAL A 45 23.79 5.06 3.25
C VAL A 45 23.25 4.21 2.11
N ALA A 46 22.78 3.00 2.44
CA ALA A 46 22.18 2.10 1.48
C ALA A 46 20.77 2.60 1.07
N PRO A 47 20.35 2.43 -0.18
CA PRO A 47 19.02 2.84 -0.67
C PRO A 47 17.88 2.31 0.19
N ASN A 48 17.91 1.02 0.54
CA ASN A 48 16.85 0.42 1.36
C ASN A 48 16.75 1.06 2.76
N VAL A 49 17.82 1.63 3.30
CA VAL A 49 17.72 2.39 4.57
C VAL A 49 16.85 3.63 4.37
N ILE A 50 16.95 4.28 3.22
CA ILE A 50 16.14 5.46 2.85
C ILE A 50 14.66 5.08 2.79
N SER A 51 14.30 4.00 2.08
CA SER A 51 12.90 3.53 1.97
C SER A 51 12.31 3.18 3.34
N PHE A 52 13.05 2.43 4.17
CA PHE A 52 12.61 2.09 5.53
C PHE A 52 12.47 3.31 6.46
N LEU A 53 13.37 4.30 6.34
CA LEU A 53 13.25 5.55 7.11
C LEU A 53 12.01 6.35 6.71
N GLY A 54 11.66 6.36 5.42
CA GLY A 54 10.42 6.96 4.93
C GLY A 54 9.20 6.30 5.57
N LEU A 55 9.13 4.96 5.55
CA LEU A 55 8.02 4.23 6.14
C LEU A 55 7.93 4.46 7.65
N ALA A 56 9.08 4.39 8.35
CA ALA A 56 9.14 4.63 9.79
C ALA A 56 8.67 6.04 10.15
N ALA A 57 9.07 7.06 9.39
CA ALA A 57 8.62 8.44 9.59
C ALA A 57 7.11 8.56 9.43
N LEU A 58 6.52 7.95 8.40
CA LEU A 58 5.07 7.94 8.20
C LEU A 58 4.34 7.24 9.36
N VAL A 59 4.81 6.07 9.81
CA VAL A 59 4.23 5.34 10.94
C VAL A 59 4.25 6.20 12.19
N VAL A 60 5.39 6.80 12.54
CA VAL A 60 5.51 7.66 13.73
C VAL A 60 4.62 8.89 13.62
N ALA A 61 4.54 9.50 12.44
CA ALA A 61 3.73 10.68 12.18
C ALA A 61 2.21 10.44 12.24
N THR A 62 1.76 9.25 11.84
CA THR A 62 0.32 8.90 11.78
C THR A 62 -0.17 8.18 13.03
N PHE A 63 0.72 7.57 13.82
CA PHE A 63 0.35 6.82 15.02
C PHE A 63 -0.48 7.63 16.03
N PRO A 64 -0.13 8.90 16.39
CA PRO A 64 -0.97 9.70 17.27
C PRO A 64 -2.37 9.90 16.69
N LEU A 65 -2.49 10.16 15.39
CA LEU A 65 -3.79 10.37 14.74
C LEU A 65 -4.70 9.14 14.92
N PHE A 66 -4.16 7.95 14.71
CA PHE A 66 -4.95 6.72 14.86
C PHE A 66 -5.33 6.41 16.31
N LEU A 67 -4.48 6.76 17.28
CA LEU A 67 -4.79 6.59 18.70
C LEU A 67 -5.93 7.50 19.17
N TYR A 68 -5.96 8.74 18.68
CA TYR A 68 -6.94 9.74 19.11
C TYR A 68 -8.21 9.77 18.26
N CYS A 69 -8.21 9.09 17.11
CA CYS A 69 -9.37 8.96 16.24
C CYS A 69 -9.77 7.49 16.00
N PRO A 70 -10.11 6.69 17.03
CA PRO A 70 -10.51 5.29 16.86
C PRO A 70 -11.79 5.10 16.03
N THR A 71 -12.75 6.03 16.07
CA THR A 71 -14.01 5.95 15.33
C THR A 71 -14.03 6.75 14.03
N VAL A 72 -12.95 7.49 13.69
CA VAL A 72 -12.82 8.28 12.45
C VAL A 72 -13.91 9.37 12.37
N THR A 73 -14.40 9.81 13.52
CA THR A 73 -15.40 10.88 13.66
C THR A 73 -14.90 12.01 14.55
N GLU A 74 -13.81 11.77 15.27
CA GLU A 74 -13.27 12.67 16.26
C GLU A 74 -12.67 13.93 15.61
N GLU A 75 -12.65 15.00 16.38
CA GLU A 75 -11.89 16.20 16.07
C GLU A 75 -10.63 16.21 16.90
N VAL A 76 -9.50 16.40 16.22
CA VAL A 76 -8.19 16.51 16.88
C VAL A 76 -7.57 17.86 16.55
N PRO A 77 -6.69 18.39 17.43
CA PRO A 77 -5.95 19.61 17.15
C PRO A 77 -5.23 19.58 15.80
N TRP A 78 -5.12 20.75 15.17
CA TRP A 78 -4.50 20.93 13.85
C TRP A 78 -3.12 20.26 13.69
N TRP A 79 -2.36 20.17 14.78
CA TRP A 79 -1.00 19.64 14.73
C TRP A 79 -0.95 18.16 14.35
N PHE A 80 -1.99 17.37 14.65
CA PHE A 80 -2.08 15.96 14.23
C PHE A 80 -2.06 15.82 12.69
N TYR A 81 -2.78 16.69 11.99
CA TYR A 81 -2.78 16.70 10.53
C TYR A 81 -1.44 17.20 9.98
N THR A 82 -0.80 18.18 10.63
CA THR A 82 0.53 18.65 10.20
C THR A 82 1.62 17.61 10.41
N THR A 83 1.54 16.79 11.46
CA THR A 83 2.46 15.66 11.61
C THR A 83 2.24 14.64 10.49
N CYS A 84 0.98 14.34 10.12
CA CYS A 84 0.69 13.47 8.98
C CYS A 84 1.20 14.05 7.66
N ILE A 85 1.07 15.36 7.40
CA ILE A 85 1.67 16.02 6.22
C ILE A 85 3.18 15.82 6.22
N ALA A 86 3.85 16.04 7.35
CA ALA A 86 5.30 15.85 7.45
C ALA A 86 5.69 14.39 7.19
N GLY A 87 4.93 13.42 7.71
CA GLY A 87 5.14 11.99 7.45
C GLY A 87 4.97 11.62 5.98
N LEU A 88 3.86 12.05 5.35
CA LEU A 88 3.55 11.83 3.94
C LEU A 88 4.59 12.48 3.01
N PHE A 89 5.00 13.71 3.33
CA PHE A 89 6.07 14.39 2.61
C PHE A 89 7.40 13.66 2.73
N THR A 90 7.70 13.15 3.94
CA THR A 90 8.95 12.41 4.19
C THR A 90 9.00 11.11 3.40
N ILE A 91 7.94 10.28 3.45
CA ILE A 91 7.91 9.03 2.66
C ILE A 91 8.01 9.33 1.16
N GLN A 92 7.26 10.32 0.64
CA GLN A 92 7.31 10.69 -0.78
C GLN A 92 8.71 11.15 -1.21
N THR A 93 9.36 11.97 -0.38
CA THR A 93 10.69 12.49 -0.69
C THR A 93 11.73 11.38 -0.65
N LEU A 94 11.68 10.51 0.36
CA LEU A 94 12.65 9.44 0.52
C LEU A 94 12.49 8.33 -0.51
N ASP A 95 11.26 8.00 -0.92
CA ASP A 95 10.95 7.13 -2.07
C ASP A 95 11.62 7.66 -3.35
N ASN A 96 11.36 8.92 -3.73
CA ASN A 96 12.00 9.52 -4.90
C ASN A 96 13.55 9.55 -4.85
N MET A 97 14.14 9.53 -3.65
CA MET A 97 15.58 9.54 -3.44
C MET A 97 16.23 8.15 -3.49
N ASP A 98 15.50 7.07 -3.18
CA ASP A 98 16.12 5.76 -2.96
C ASP A 98 16.68 5.16 -4.27
N GLY A 99 15.95 5.28 -5.38
CA GLY A 99 16.36 4.81 -6.68
C GLY A 99 17.49 5.66 -7.24
N LEU A 100 17.49 6.97 -6.94
CA LEU A 100 18.60 7.85 -7.26
C LEU A 100 19.86 7.45 -6.49
N GLN A 101 19.73 7.14 -5.19
CA GLN A 101 20.83 6.64 -4.38
C GLN A 101 21.34 5.30 -4.91
N ALA A 102 20.44 4.36 -5.27
CA ALA A 102 20.80 3.05 -5.80
C ALA A 102 21.63 3.15 -7.08
N ARG A 103 21.29 4.10 -7.96
CA ARG A 103 22.09 4.45 -9.14
C ARG A 103 23.42 5.09 -8.77
N ARG A 104 23.41 6.06 -7.85
CA ARG A 104 24.60 6.80 -7.39
C ARG A 104 25.68 5.90 -6.78
N VAL A 105 25.30 4.96 -5.92
CA VAL A 105 26.24 4.02 -5.27
C VAL A 105 26.45 2.74 -6.07
N GLY A 106 25.71 2.53 -7.16
CA GLY A 106 25.79 1.32 -7.99
C GLY A 106 25.34 0.05 -7.25
N SER A 107 24.35 0.17 -6.36
CA SER A 107 23.81 -0.92 -5.54
C SER A 107 22.40 -1.36 -5.94
N GLY A 108 21.93 -0.98 -7.14
CA GLY A 108 20.65 -1.42 -7.68
C GLY A 108 20.56 -2.95 -7.73
N SER A 109 19.46 -3.50 -7.22
CA SER A 109 19.23 -4.95 -7.20
C SER A 109 17.74 -5.28 -7.25
N PRO A 110 17.36 -6.48 -7.73
CA PRO A 110 15.98 -6.95 -7.74
C PRO A 110 15.31 -6.90 -6.36
N ILE A 111 16.05 -7.29 -5.32
CA ILE A 111 15.52 -7.27 -3.95
C ILE A 111 15.35 -5.84 -3.42
N GLY A 112 16.19 -4.89 -3.85
CA GLY A 112 16.01 -3.47 -3.53
C GLY A 112 14.66 -2.95 -4.04
N ALA A 113 14.31 -3.25 -5.30
CA ALA A 113 13.01 -2.88 -5.86
C ALA A 113 11.82 -3.56 -5.15
N VAL A 114 11.99 -4.78 -4.64
CA VAL A 114 10.97 -5.45 -3.83
C VAL A 114 10.82 -4.79 -2.45
N VAL A 115 11.92 -4.36 -1.83
CA VAL A 115 11.90 -3.65 -0.54
C VAL A 115 11.23 -2.29 -0.65
N ASP A 116 11.60 -1.53 -1.67
CA ASP A 116 11.00 -0.24 -2.02
C ASP A 116 9.47 -0.39 -2.17
N SER A 117 9.05 -1.28 -3.07
CA SER A 117 7.63 -1.56 -3.27
C SER A 117 6.91 -2.06 -2.00
N ALA A 118 7.59 -2.77 -1.09
CA ALA A 118 7.02 -3.19 0.18
C ALA A 118 6.77 -2.02 1.13
N CYS A 119 7.68 -1.03 1.14
CA CYS A 119 7.52 0.20 1.90
C CYS A 119 6.35 1.01 1.35
N ASP A 120 6.28 1.19 0.03
CA ASP A 120 5.22 1.93 -0.66
C ASP A 120 3.83 1.38 -0.39
N VAL A 121 3.62 0.09 -0.56
CA VAL A 121 2.27 -0.49 -0.38
C VAL A 121 1.84 -0.48 1.09
N THR A 122 2.79 -0.62 2.02
CA THR A 122 2.51 -0.47 3.45
C THR A 122 2.15 0.98 3.79
N ALA A 123 2.90 1.94 3.25
CA ALA A 123 2.63 3.35 3.38
C ALA A 123 1.28 3.74 2.75
N PHE A 124 0.91 3.13 1.62
CA PHE A 124 -0.37 3.33 0.95
C PHE A 124 -1.53 2.93 1.86
N GLY A 125 -1.50 1.74 2.47
CA GLY A 125 -2.54 1.29 3.42
C GLY A 125 -2.72 2.25 4.59
N ILE A 126 -1.61 2.70 5.19
CA ILE A 126 -1.60 3.71 6.27
C ILE A 126 -2.16 5.05 5.78
N GLY A 127 -1.73 5.49 4.60
CA GLY A 127 -2.13 6.75 3.97
C GLY A 127 -3.64 6.80 3.72
N VAL A 128 -4.21 5.74 3.14
CA VAL A 128 -5.65 5.62 2.85
C VAL A 128 -6.49 5.73 4.13
N THR A 129 -6.07 5.11 5.24
CA THR A 129 -6.76 5.25 6.53
C THR A 129 -6.57 6.65 7.13
N SER A 130 -5.35 7.22 7.07
CA SER A 130 -5.10 8.59 7.56
C SER A 130 -5.94 9.64 6.81
N PHE A 131 -6.13 9.45 5.50
CA PHE A 131 -6.98 10.28 4.66
C PHE A 131 -8.44 10.20 5.12
N ALA A 132 -8.93 8.99 5.39
CA ALA A 132 -10.28 8.80 5.90
C ALA A 132 -10.50 9.51 7.24
N VAL A 133 -9.50 9.51 8.13
CA VAL A 133 -9.54 10.25 9.40
C VAL A 133 -9.56 11.76 9.16
N ALA A 134 -8.71 12.29 8.27
CA ALA A 134 -8.68 13.71 7.95
C ALA A 134 -10.03 14.24 7.45
N MET A 135 -10.76 13.41 6.71
CA MET A 135 -12.09 13.73 6.19
C MET A 135 -13.25 13.26 7.09
N GLN A 136 -12.97 12.74 8.29
CA GLN A 136 -13.97 12.20 9.23
C GLN A 136 -14.95 11.17 8.61
N LEU A 137 -14.47 10.27 7.76
CA LEU A 137 -15.35 9.34 7.04
C LEU A 137 -16.09 8.33 7.92
N GLY A 138 -15.75 8.22 9.20
CA GLY A 138 -16.51 7.46 10.18
C GLY A 138 -17.96 7.95 10.33
N THR A 139 -18.25 9.21 9.97
CA THR A 139 -19.64 9.72 9.95
C THR A 139 -20.49 9.08 8.85
N SER A 140 -19.84 8.51 7.83
CA SER A 140 -20.45 7.81 6.70
C SER A 140 -19.77 6.44 6.49
N PRO A 141 -20.06 5.42 7.32
CA PRO A 141 -19.37 4.13 7.28
C PRO A 141 -19.44 3.42 5.91
N GLU A 142 -20.54 3.60 5.18
CA GLU A 142 -20.69 3.10 3.81
C GLU A 142 -19.66 3.72 2.86
N LEU A 143 -19.54 5.04 2.87
CA LEU A 143 -18.58 5.76 2.03
C LEU A 143 -17.15 5.38 2.37
N MET A 144 -16.84 5.25 3.66
CA MET A 144 -15.52 4.80 4.13
C MET A 144 -15.19 3.38 3.68
N PHE A 145 -16.16 2.47 3.68
CA PHE A 145 -15.99 1.10 3.22
C PHE A 145 -15.66 1.04 1.73
N TYR A 146 -16.44 1.73 0.89
CA TYR A 146 -16.19 1.78 -0.55
C TYR A 146 -14.90 2.52 -0.91
N TRP A 147 -14.52 3.54 -0.13
CA TRP A 147 -13.23 4.22 -0.26
C TRP A 147 -12.06 3.23 -0.15
N HIS A 148 -11.96 2.49 0.95
CA HIS A 148 -10.87 1.52 1.14
C HIS A 148 -10.89 0.42 0.06
N LEU A 149 -12.08 -0.10 -0.27
CA LEU A 149 -12.26 -1.14 -1.28
C LEU A 149 -11.72 -0.69 -2.65
N LEU A 150 -12.07 0.52 -3.09
CA LEU A 150 -11.66 1.05 -4.39
C LEU A 150 -10.18 1.44 -4.40
N CYS A 151 -9.64 1.98 -3.30
CA CYS A 151 -8.20 2.23 -3.18
C CYS A 151 -7.38 0.95 -3.34
N PHE A 152 -7.75 -0.14 -2.67
CA PHE A 152 -7.05 -1.43 -2.79
C PHE A 152 -7.24 -2.07 -4.18
N CYS A 153 -8.43 -1.96 -4.77
CA CYS A 153 -8.66 -2.37 -6.16
C CYS A 153 -7.79 -1.59 -7.16
N LEU A 154 -7.63 -0.28 -6.94
CA LEU A 154 -6.82 0.58 -7.81
C LEU A 154 -5.35 0.18 -7.75
N ASP A 155 -4.77 0.09 -6.55
CA ASP A 155 -3.37 -0.32 -6.35
C ASP A 155 -3.09 -1.66 -7.05
N PHE A 156 -3.98 -2.64 -6.87
CA PHE A 156 -3.87 -3.93 -7.55
C PHE A 156 -4.01 -3.82 -9.07
N ALA A 157 -4.96 -3.02 -9.58
CA ALA A 157 -5.18 -2.87 -11.01
C ALA A 157 -3.97 -2.23 -11.71
N VAL A 158 -3.37 -1.20 -11.09
CA VAL A 158 -2.15 -0.54 -11.57
C VAL A 158 -0.98 -1.52 -11.57
N PHE A 159 -0.77 -2.25 -10.46
CA PHE A 159 0.25 -3.29 -10.40
C PHE A 159 0.05 -4.33 -11.50
N TRP A 160 -1.17 -4.85 -11.64
CA TRP A 160 -1.44 -5.94 -12.55
C TRP A 160 -1.26 -5.51 -14.00
N LYS A 161 -1.70 -4.30 -14.38
CA LYS A 161 -1.42 -3.70 -15.69
C LYS A 161 0.09 -3.65 -15.96
N ASN A 162 0.86 -3.18 -14.97
CA ASN A 162 2.31 -3.07 -15.07
C ASN A 162 3.03 -4.42 -15.19
N SER A 163 2.52 -5.49 -14.58
CA SER A 163 3.13 -6.83 -14.67
C SER A 163 3.17 -7.43 -16.09
N PHE A 164 2.39 -6.89 -17.03
CA PHE A 164 2.42 -7.29 -18.44
C PHE A 164 3.62 -6.73 -19.21
N PHE A 165 4.32 -5.75 -18.64
CA PHE A 165 5.50 -5.15 -19.24
C PHE A 165 6.76 -5.66 -18.54
N ASP A 166 7.85 -5.78 -19.30
CA ASP A 166 9.18 -6.05 -18.75
C ASP A 166 9.86 -4.78 -18.19
N VAL A 167 9.16 -3.64 -18.29
CA VAL A 167 9.58 -2.30 -17.85
C VAL A 167 8.43 -1.71 -17.07
N LEU A 168 8.70 -1.14 -15.89
CA LEU A 168 7.70 -0.40 -15.12
C LEU A 168 7.32 0.87 -15.88
N ARG A 169 6.04 1.02 -16.23
CA ARG A 169 5.56 2.18 -16.99
C ARG A 169 4.86 3.14 -16.05
N TYR A 170 5.43 4.32 -15.90
CA TYR A 170 4.78 5.41 -15.20
C TYR A 170 3.72 6.04 -16.08
N GLU A 171 2.51 6.12 -15.56
CA GLU A 171 1.40 6.84 -16.16
C GLU A 171 1.33 8.27 -15.60
N LEU A 172 0.30 9.03 -16.00
CA LEU A 172 0.18 10.43 -15.61
C LEU A 172 -0.04 10.61 -14.09
N LEU A 173 -0.71 9.65 -13.45
CA LEU A 173 -1.04 9.66 -12.03
C LEU A 173 -0.45 8.42 -11.35
N GLU A 174 0.51 8.65 -10.46
CA GLU A 174 1.27 7.62 -9.75
C GLU A 174 1.38 7.97 -8.25
N SER A 175 2.19 7.22 -7.50
CA SER A 175 2.38 7.38 -6.05
C SER A 175 2.57 8.84 -5.61
N ASN A 176 3.35 9.60 -6.39
CA ASN A 176 3.61 11.02 -6.14
C ASN A 176 2.34 11.88 -6.14
N GLU A 177 1.45 11.73 -7.12
CA GLU A 177 0.19 12.49 -7.17
C GLU A 177 -0.74 12.09 -6.03
N TYR A 178 -0.87 10.80 -5.74
CA TYR A 178 -1.76 10.31 -4.67
C TYR A 178 -1.30 10.82 -3.29
N LEU A 179 -0.01 10.75 -2.99
CA LEU A 179 0.56 11.26 -1.74
C LEU A 179 0.39 12.78 -1.63
N THR A 180 0.53 13.51 -2.74
CA THR A 180 0.30 14.96 -2.76
C THR A 180 -1.16 15.30 -2.47
N VAL A 181 -2.12 14.58 -3.07
CA VAL A 181 -3.55 14.75 -2.76
C VAL A 181 -3.85 14.44 -1.28
N MET A 182 -3.24 13.40 -0.71
CA MET A 182 -3.37 13.11 0.72
C MET A 182 -2.85 14.28 1.58
N MET A 183 -1.68 14.85 1.24
CA MET A 183 -1.16 16.03 1.93
C MET A 183 -2.09 17.25 1.80
N MET A 184 -2.70 17.47 0.63
CA MET A 184 -3.69 18.55 0.45
C MET A 184 -4.90 18.35 1.35
N VAL A 185 -5.43 17.13 1.46
CA VAL A 185 -6.57 16.83 2.32
C VAL A 185 -6.23 17.05 3.80
N HIS A 186 -5.08 16.58 4.26
CA HIS A 186 -4.61 16.89 5.61
C HIS A 186 -4.40 18.39 5.83
N SER A 187 -3.97 19.14 4.80
CA SER A 187 -3.78 20.59 4.88
C SER A 187 -5.11 21.32 5.10
N VAL A 188 -6.16 20.91 4.40
CA VAL A 188 -7.51 21.45 4.61
C VAL A 188 -7.97 21.18 6.05
N SER A 189 -7.82 19.96 6.55
CA SER A 189 -8.18 19.61 7.94
C SER A 189 -7.34 20.36 8.98
N ALA A 190 -6.06 20.62 8.69
CA ALA A 190 -5.18 21.41 9.56
C ALA A 190 -5.61 22.88 9.66
N ILE A 191 -5.98 23.50 8.53
CA ILE A 191 -6.26 24.94 8.44
C ILE A 191 -7.69 25.25 8.89
N PHE A 192 -8.66 24.44 8.44
CA PHE A 192 -10.09 24.72 8.61
C PHE A 192 -10.76 23.80 9.64
N GLY A 193 -10.03 22.82 10.17
CA GLY A 193 -10.58 21.74 10.96
C GLY A 193 -11.23 20.66 10.09
N PRO A 194 -11.34 19.41 10.58
CA PRO A 194 -11.95 18.31 9.83
C PRO A 194 -13.45 18.53 9.56
N ALA A 195 -14.14 19.32 10.40
CA ALA A 195 -15.54 19.69 10.19
C ALA A 195 -15.78 20.46 8.88
N ALA A 196 -14.75 21.09 8.31
CA ALA A 196 -14.84 21.74 7.00
C ALA A 196 -15.35 20.79 5.91
N TRP A 197 -15.05 19.50 6.03
CA TRP A 197 -15.48 18.47 5.10
C TRP A 197 -16.98 18.13 5.19
N SER A 198 -17.66 18.52 6.27
CA SER A 198 -19.12 18.43 6.42
C SER A 198 -19.86 19.66 5.89
N THR A 199 -19.15 20.68 5.39
CA THR A 199 -19.80 21.85 4.80
C THR A 199 -20.62 21.44 3.59
N GLN A 200 -21.90 21.82 3.56
CA GLN A 200 -22.77 21.60 2.41
C GLN A 200 -22.41 22.57 1.29
N VAL A 201 -22.11 22.04 0.09
CA VAL A 201 -21.65 22.86 -1.06
C VAL A 201 -22.68 22.89 -2.19
N PHE A 202 -23.20 21.72 -2.59
CA PHE A 202 -24.14 21.59 -3.71
C PHE A 202 -25.34 20.73 -3.31
N TYR A 203 -26.56 21.30 -3.31
CA TYR A 203 -27.80 20.56 -3.04
C TYR A 203 -27.72 19.67 -1.79
N GLU A 204 -27.28 20.25 -0.66
CA GLU A 204 -27.10 19.55 0.63
C GLU A 204 -26.00 18.47 0.65
N LEU A 205 -25.26 18.27 -0.44
CA LEU A 205 -24.09 17.39 -0.46
C LEU A 205 -22.92 18.02 0.30
N GLU A 206 -22.41 17.28 1.27
CA GLU A 206 -21.20 17.64 1.99
C GLU A 206 -19.96 17.61 1.07
N ALA A 207 -19.01 18.50 1.33
CA ALA A 207 -17.74 18.57 0.59
C ALA A 207 -17.02 17.20 0.53
N ARG A 208 -17.06 16.40 1.60
CA ARG A 208 -16.47 15.06 1.63
C ARG A 208 -17.05 14.11 0.60
N VAL A 209 -18.37 14.14 0.42
CA VAL A 209 -19.08 13.26 -0.52
C VAL A 209 -18.71 13.64 -1.95
N ILE A 210 -18.58 14.93 -2.24
CA ILE A 210 -18.20 15.42 -3.56
C ILE A 210 -16.76 14.99 -3.89
N VAL A 211 -15.81 15.27 -3.00
CA VAL A 211 -14.39 14.92 -3.23
C VAL A 211 -14.23 13.42 -3.40
N ILE A 212 -14.77 12.62 -2.48
CA ILE A 212 -14.67 11.16 -2.58
C ILE A 212 -15.42 10.66 -3.79
N GLY A 213 -16.63 11.14 -4.07
CA GLY A 213 -17.41 10.72 -5.24
C GLY A 213 -16.63 10.93 -6.54
N ILE A 214 -16.00 12.10 -6.72
CA ILE A 214 -15.16 12.39 -7.89
C ILE A 214 -13.95 11.44 -7.93
N THR A 215 -13.27 11.24 -6.81
CA THR A 215 -12.10 10.34 -6.75
C THR A 215 -12.49 8.89 -7.05
N LEU A 216 -13.59 8.39 -6.50
CA LEU A 216 -14.08 7.03 -6.73
C LEU A 216 -14.47 6.82 -8.19
N VAL A 217 -15.11 7.81 -8.82
CA VAL A 217 -15.44 7.75 -10.25
C VAL A 217 -14.16 7.70 -11.10
N ALA A 218 -13.18 8.55 -10.80
CA ALA A 218 -11.89 8.54 -11.50
C ALA A 218 -11.18 7.18 -11.35
N TYR A 219 -11.12 6.65 -10.13
CA TYR A 219 -10.52 5.34 -9.85
C TYR A 219 -11.25 4.20 -10.56
N PHE A 220 -12.58 4.23 -10.59
CA PHE A 220 -13.37 3.26 -11.32
C PHE A 220 -13.00 3.22 -12.81
N PHE A 221 -12.87 4.38 -13.47
CA PHE A 221 -12.45 4.43 -14.88
C PHE A 221 -11.03 3.89 -15.10
N ILE A 222 -10.07 4.21 -14.22
CA ILE A 222 -8.69 3.69 -14.31
C ILE A 222 -8.68 2.17 -14.16
N ILE A 223 -9.44 1.62 -13.20
CA ILE A 223 -9.57 0.17 -13.01
C ILE A 223 -10.16 -0.48 -14.27
N ILE A 224 -11.23 0.08 -14.82
CA ILE A 224 -11.87 -0.43 -16.04
C ILE A 224 -10.90 -0.41 -17.23
N GLU A 225 -10.14 0.66 -17.42
CA GLU A 225 -9.11 0.75 -18.46
C GLU A 225 -8.05 -0.35 -18.29
N ALA A 226 -7.53 -0.53 -17.07
CA ALA A 226 -6.57 -1.58 -16.74
C ALA A 226 -7.14 -2.97 -17.06
N MET A 227 -8.41 -3.24 -16.71
CA MET A 227 -9.07 -4.52 -17.00
C MET A 227 -9.22 -4.75 -18.51
N PHE A 228 -9.66 -3.75 -19.28
CA PHE A 228 -9.74 -3.86 -20.74
C PHE A 228 -8.37 -4.11 -21.37
N PHE A 229 -7.32 -3.45 -20.88
CA PHE A 229 -5.95 -3.68 -21.33
C PHE A 229 -5.52 -5.13 -21.09
N ILE A 230 -5.74 -5.66 -19.89
CA ILE A 230 -5.38 -7.03 -19.49
C ILE A 230 -6.10 -8.06 -20.37
N LEU A 231 -7.40 -7.88 -20.59
CA LEU A 231 -8.20 -8.76 -21.45
C LEU A 231 -7.69 -8.76 -22.90
N LYS A 232 -7.32 -7.58 -23.43
CA LYS A 232 -6.79 -7.43 -24.79
C LYS A 232 -5.42 -8.08 -24.95
N GLN A 233 -4.52 -7.95 -23.98
CA GLN A 233 -3.20 -8.59 -24.04
C GLN A 233 -3.30 -10.11 -24.05
N ARG A 234 -4.24 -10.67 -23.28
CA ARG A 234 -4.52 -12.11 -23.30
C ARG A 234 -5.14 -12.59 -24.61
N GLY A 235 -6.07 -11.83 -25.19
CA GLY A 235 -6.65 -12.16 -26.50
C GLY A 235 -5.60 -12.29 -27.62
N LYS A 236 -4.44 -11.65 -27.47
CA LYS A 236 -3.31 -11.74 -28.40
C LYS A 236 -2.38 -12.94 -28.14
N GLY A 237 -2.70 -13.81 -27.18
CA GLY A 237 -1.84 -14.94 -26.80
C GLY A 237 -0.53 -14.50 -26.13
N SER A 238 -0.47 -13.29 -25.58
CA SER A 238 0.71 -12.81 -24.88
C SER A 238 0.95 -13.66 -23.62
N ASN A 239 2.14 -14.27 -23.54
CA ASN A 239 2.65 -14.90 -22.32
C ASN A 239 3.31 -13.86 -21.38
N ALA A 240 3.23 -12.55 -21.71
CA ALA A 240 3.66 -11.47 -20.84
C ALA A 240 2.62 -11.23 -19.72
N GLY A 241 3.08 -10.95 -18.50
CA GLY A 241 2.31 -11.04 -17.24
C GLY A 241 3.01 -11.92 -16.21
N LEU A 242 2.44 -12.10 -14.99
CA LEU A 242 2.89 -13.16 -14.06
C LEU A 242 2.83 -14.53 -14.78
N ARG A 243 3.96 -14.97 -15.34
CA ARG A 243 4.06 -16.17 -16.20
C ARG A 243 3.53 -17.40 -15.44
N GLY A 244 2.47 -17.99 -15.97
CA GLY A 244 1.83 -19.20 -15.43
C GLY A 244 0.57 -18.96 -14.59
N SER A 245 0.33 -17.75 -14.08
CA SER A 245 -0.89 -17.47 -13.30
C SER A 245 -2.07 -17.14 -14.20
N SER A 246 -3.23 -17.74 -13.93
CA SER A 246 -4.50 -17.27 -14.52
C SER A 246 -4.87 -15.88 -13.93
N PRO A 247 -5.72 -15.09 -14.60
CA PRO A 247 -6.15 -13.78 -14.10
C PRO A 247 -6.85 -13.94 -12.76
N MET A 248 -7.71 -14.95 -12.69
CA MET A 248 -8.42 -15.32 -11.48
C MET A 248 -7.45 -15.68 -10.36
N ARG A 249 -6.38 -16.46 -10.63
CA ARG A 249 -5.38 -16.82 -9.61
C ARG A 249 -4.61 -15.60 -9.08
N THR A 250 -4.30 -14.64 -9.95
CA THR A 250 -3.60 -13.40 -9.56
C THR A 250 -4.49 -12.52 -8.68
N ALA A 251 -5.77 -12.39 -9.03
CA ALA A 251 -6.73 -11.60 -8.27
C ALA A 251 -7.30 -12.34 -7.04
N CYS A 252 -7.13 -13.66 -6.95
CA CYS A 252 -7.79 -14.51 -5.96
C CYS A 252 -7.60 -14.03 -4.51
N PRO A 253 -6.37 -13.76 -4.03
CA PRO A 253 -6.19 -13.37 -2.63
C PRO A 253 -6.88 -12.04 -2.31
N LEU A 254 -6.78 -11.05 -3.22
CA LEU A 254 -7.46 -9.78 -3.06
C LEU A 254 -8.99 -9.93 -3.06
N LEU A 255 -9.53 -10.71 -4.01
CA LEU A 255 -10.96 -10.98 -4.08
C LEU A 255 -11.48 -11.68 -2.82
N ILE A 256 -10.74 -12.66 -2.31
CA ILE A 256 -11.08 -13.33 -1.04
C ILE A 256 -11.07 -12.32 0.10
N GLN A 257 -10.04 -11.48 0.21
CA GLN A 257 -9.98 -10.44 1.23
C GLN A 257 -11.17 -9.48 1.15
N HIS A 258 -11.57 -9.06 -0.05
CA HIS A 258 -12.72 -8.17 -0.27
C HIS A 258 -14.05 -8.85 0.07
N ILE A 259 -14.22 -10.11 -0.31
CA ILE A 259 -15.39 -10.92 0.06
C ILE A 259 -15.46 -11.07 1.59
N LEU A 260 -14.35 -11.41 2.25
CA LEU A 260 -14.30 -11.52 3.71
C LEU A 260 -14.63 -10.19 4.39
N ALA A 261 -14.12 -9.07 3.89
CA ALA A 261 -14.46 -7.74 4.41
C ALA A 261 -15.96 -7.43 4.27
N PHE A 262 -16.55 -7.71 3.10
CA PHE A 262 -17.98 -7.52 2.85
C PHE A 262 -18.86 -8.42 3.74
N LEU A 263 -18.50 -9.71 3.86
CA LEU A 263 -19.22 -10.66 4.69
C LEU A 263 -19.12 -10.30 6.18
N THR A 264 -17.94 -9.89 6.65
CA THR A 264 -17.74 -9.42 8.03
C THR A 264 -18.62 -8.23 8.34
N LYS A 265 -18.68 -7.24 7.43
CA LYS A 265 -19.56 -6.07 7.59
C LYS A 265 -21.04 -6.46 7.73
N GLY A 266 -21.51 -7.45 6.95
CA GLY A 266 -22.90 -7.90 7.00
C GLY A 266 -23.23 -8.84 8.18
N ALA A 267 -22.26 -9.60 8.67
CA ALA A 267 -22.46 -10.59 9.73
C ALA A 267 -22.18 -10.06 11.15
N SER A 268 -21.38 -9.00 11.29
CA SER A 268 -20.93 -8.49 12.59
C SER A 268 -22.10 -7.98 13.44
N SER A 269 -22.30 -8.60 14.60
CA SER A 269 -23.28 -8.20 15.62
C SER A 269 -22.82 -6.96 16.40
N GLN A 270 -21.51 -6.78 16.61
CA GLN A 270 -20.94 -5.65 17.34
C GLN A 270 -20.59 -4.48 16.44
N GLN A 271 -20.99 -4.52 15.15
CA GLN A 271 -20.76 -3.46 14.18
C GLN A 271 -19.28 -3.00 14.18
N ILE A 272 -18.33 -3.94 14.14
CA ILE A 272 -16.90 -3.61 14.30
C ILE A 272 -16.36 -2.63 13.28
N VAL A 273 -16.93 -2.64 12.07
CA VAL A 273 -16.56 -1.71 11.00
C VAL A 273 -16.94 -0.27 11.37
N GLN A 274 -17.99 -0.08 12.16
CA GLN A 274 -18.49 1.22 12.61
C GLN A 274 -17.90 1.63 13.98
N ASN A 275 -17.74 0.67 14.89
CA ASN A 275 -17.30 0.92 16.26
C ASN A 275 -15.78 0.98 16.41
N TYR A 276 -15.02 0.28 15.55
CA TYR A 276 -13.55 0.28 15.55
C TYR A 276 -12.94 0.45 14.14
N PRO A 277 -13.40 1.41 13.32
CA PRO A 277 -13.00 1.57 11.92
C PRO A 277 -11.49 1.76 11.76
N THR A 278 -10.82 2.58 12.58
CA THR A 278 -9.38 2.83 12.43
C THR A 278 -8.57 1.54 12.53
N LEU A 279 -8.83 0.74 13.56
CA LEU A 279 -8.14 -0.54 13.75
C LEU A 279 -8.51 -1.55 12.65
N TYR A 280 -9.77 -1.60 12.25
CA TYR A 280 -10.27 -2.49 11.21
C TYR A 280 -9.60 -2.22 9.85
N TYR A 281 -9.57 -0.96 9.41
CA TYR A 281 -9.01 -0.61 8.10
C TYR A 281 -7.48 -0.61 8.09
N LEU A 282 -6.81 -0.33 9.21
CA LEU A 282 -5.36 -0.57 9.32
C LEU A 282 -5.04 -2.06 9.17
N MET A 283 -5.82 -2.95 9.80
CA MET A 283 -5.64 -4.40 9.65
C MET A 283 -5.83 -4.84 8.19
N LEU A 284 -6.88 -4.36 7.52
CA LEU A 284 -7.09 -4.64 6.09
C LEU A 284 -5.96 -4.07 5.21
N GLY A 285 -5.47 -2.86 5.53
CA GLY A 285 -4.37 -2.22 4.81
C GLY A 285 -3.07 -3.01 4.93
N LEU A 286 -2.74 -3.52 6.11
CA LEU A 286 -1.55 -4.38 6.30
C LEU A 286 -1.71 -5.75 5.65
N ALA A 287 -2.93 -6.33 5.66
CA ALA A 287 -3.21 -7.58 4.95
C ALA A 287 -3.05 -7.39 3.44
N HIS A 288 -3.57 -6.27 2.91
CA HIS A 288 -3.41 -5.87 1.50
C HIS A 288 -1.94 -5.68 1.15
N ALA A 289 -1.19 -4.93 1.96
CA ALA A 289 0.25 -4.73 1.77
C ALA A 289 0.99 -6.06 1.67
N LYS A 290 0.68 -7.02 2.55
CA LYS A 290 1.30 -8.34 2.52
C LYS A 290 0.96 -9.12 1.25
N VAL A 291 -0.31 -9.13 0.82
CA VAL A 291 -0.72 -9.73 -0.46
C VAL A 291 0.05 -9.12 -1.64
N THR A 292 0.16 -7.79 -1.66
CA THR A 292 0.87 -7.08 -2.73
C THR A 292 2.36 -7.37 -2.71
N ILE A 293 3.00 -7.52 -1.56
CA ILE A 293 4.43 -7.92 -1.50
C ILE A 293 4.60 -9.35 -2.05
N VAL A 294 3.71 -10.28 -1.73
CA VAL A 294 3.73 -11.64 -2.32
C VAL A 294 3.56 -11.56 -3.85
N LEU A 295 2.66 -10.70 -4.35
CA LEU A 295 2.48 -10.46 -5.77
C LEU A 295 3.75 -9.88 -6.44
N ARG A 296 4.41 -8.93 -5.80
CA ARG A 296 5.65 -8.30 -6.28
C ARG A 296 6.81 -9.30 -6.32
N VAL A 297 6.93 -10.15 -5.30
CA VAL A 297 7.90 -11.25 -5.28
C VAL A 297 7.60 -12.25 -6.39
N ALA A 298 6.33 -12.62 -6.58
CA ALA A 298 5.92 -13.54 -7.64
C ALA A 298 6.20 -12.97 -9.04
N ASP A 299 6.00 -11.67 -9.26
CA ASP A 299 6.37 -11.01 -10.52
C ASP A 299 7.89 -10.96 -10.72
N ALA A 300 8.65 -10.53 -9.70
CA ALA A 300 10.12 -10.45 -9.77
C ALA A 300 10.77 -11.82 -10.03
N THR A 301 10.20 -12.88 -9.46
CA THR A 301 10.66 -14.26 -9.65
C THR A 301 9.99 -14.99 -10.82
N LYS A 302 9.05 -14.32 -11.51
CA LYS A 302 8.21 -14.91 -12.57
C LYS A 302 7.62 -16.26 -12.15
N SER A 303 7.10 -16.32 -10.94
CA SER A 303 6.44 -17.49 -10.35
C SER A 303 4.92 -17.33 -10.31
N GLU A 304 4.23 -18.44 -10.08
CA GLU A 304 2.78 -18.40 -9.91
C GLU A 304 2.39 -17.78 -8.55
N MET A 305 1.28 -17.04 -8.54
CA MET A 305 0.70 -16.50 -7.32
C MET A 305 -0.01 -17.62 -6.53
N PRO A 306 0.25 -17.80 -5.22
CA PRO A 306 -0.55 -18.71 -4.40
C PRO A 306 -2.01 -18.25 -4.33
N LEU A 307 -2.95 -19.20 -4.36
CA LEU A 307 -4.39 -18.90 -4.28
C LEU A 307 -4.82 -18.40 -2.89
N VAL A 308 -4.13 -18.88 -1.86
CA VAL A 308 -4.38 -18.56 -0.46
C VAL A 308 -3.04 -18.20 0.16
N ASP A 309 -3.06 -17.17 0.99
CA ASP A 309 -1.89 -16.62 1.63
C ASP A 309 -2.19 -16.32 3.11
N THR A 310 -1.17 -16.33 3.97
CA THR A 310 -1.36 -16.12 5.43
C THR A 310 -1.87 -14.72 5.80
N SER A 311 -1.79 -13.73 4.89
CA SER A 311 -2.48 -12.42 5.03
C SER A 311 -3.98 -12.57 5.25
N LEU A 312 -4.60 -13.61 4.67
CA LEU A 312 -6.04 -13.83 4.76
C LEU A 312 -6.47 -14.33 6.13
N LEU A 313 -5.54 -14.73 6.99
CA LEU A 313 -5.85 -15.27 8.32
C LEU A 313 -6.58 -14.24 9.19
N GLY A 314 -6.11 -12.99 9.23
CA GLY A 314 -6.77 -11.93 10.00
C GLY A 314 -8.21 -11.66 9.56
N PRO A 315 -8.44 -11.31 8.28
CA PRO A 315 -9.79 -11.13 7.74
C PRO A 315 -10.69 -12.37 7.88
N ALA A 316 -10.15 -13.58 7.70
CA ALA A 316 -10.91 -14.82 7.84
C ALA A 316 -11.31 -15.08 9.30
N MET A 317 -10.41 -14.85 10.25
CA MET A 317 -10.71 -14.95 11.69
C MET A 317 -11.82 -14.00 12.11
N LEU A 318 -11.80 -12.76 11.59
CA LEU A 318 -12.85 -11.79 11.86
C LEU A 318 -14.18 -12.21 11.29
N PHE A 319 -14.22 -12.62 10.02
CA PHE A 319 -15.44 -13.14 9.42
C PHE A 319 -15.99 -14.34 10.21
N LEU A 320 -15.14 -15.30 10.59
CA LEU A 320 -15.56 -16.46 11.37
C LEU A 320 -16.11 -16.05 12.74
N SER A 321 -15.49 -15.10 13.42
CA SER A 321 -16.00 -14.57 14.69
C SER A 321 -17.38 -13.94 14.50
N SER A 322 -17.56 -13.10 13.48
CA SER A 322 -18.83 -12.46 13.18
C SER A 322 -19.91 -13.44 12.74
N PHE A 323 -19.53 -14.49 12.02
CA PHE A 323 -20.47 -15.50 11.53
C PHE A 323 -20.92 -16.48 12.64
N LEU A 324 -20.02 -16.88 13.53
CA LEU A 324 -20.31 -17.83 14.60
C LEU A 324 -21.03 -17.19 15.80
N GLY A 325 -21.00 -15.87 15.91
CA GLY A 325 -21.67 -15.10 16.97
C GLY A 325 -20.76 -14.77 18.16
N ASP A 326 -21.34 -14.11 19.17
CA ASP A 326 -20.65 -13.38 20.26
C ASP A 326 -19.98 -14.26 21.35
N TYR A 327 -19.38 -15.41 20.99
CA TYR A 327 -18.63 -16.23 21.96
C TYR A 327 -17.40 -15.51 22.52
N VAL A 328 -16.77 -14.66 21.69
CA VAL A 328 -15.65 -13.79 22.04
C VAL A 328 -15.96 -12.41 21.47
N SER A 329 -15.60 -11.34 22.19
CA SER A 329 -15.79 -9.99 21.62
C SER A 329 -14.99 -9.82 20.34
N GLU A 330 -15.68 -9.36 19.29
CA GLU A 330 -15.09 -9.12 17.98
C GLU A 330 -13.93 -8.10 18.05
N TYR A 331 -13.93 -7.20 19.05
CA TYR A 331 -12.82 -6.29 19.31
C TYR A 331 -11.52 -7.03 19.64
N TYR A 332 -11.55 -8.01 20.54
CA TYR A 332 -10.33 -8.77 20.88
C TYR A 332 -9.85 -9.62 19.70
N VAL A 333 -10.78 -10.16 18.92
CA VAL A 333 -10.46 -10.86 17.67
C VAL A 333 -9.82 -9.91 16.67
N LEU A 334 -10.28 -8.68 16.58
CA LEU A 334 -9.69 -7.64 15.73
C LEU A 334 -8.28 -7.26 16.17
N CYS A 335 -8.03 -7.07 17.47
CA CYS A 335 -6.69 -6.83 18.00
C CYS A 335 -5.74 -8.01 17.68
N LEU A 336 -6.21 -9.23 17.82
CA LEU A 336 -5.45 -10.43 17.48
C LEU A 336 -5.17 -10.51 15.98
N ALA A 337 -6.19 -10.27 15.13
CA ALA A 337 -6.05 -10.25 13.68
C ALA A 337 -5.03 -9.20 13.23
N MET A 338 -5.11 -7.97 13.76
CA MET A 338 -4.14 -6.91 13.51
C MET A 338 -2.72 -7.34 13.88
N THR A 339 -2.54 -7.94 15.05
CA THR A 339 -1.24 -8.41 15.53
C THR A 339 -0.67 -9.50 14.63
N LEU A 340 -1.49 -10.50 14.28
CA LEU A 340 -1.07 -11.62 13.43
C LEU A 340 -0.70 -11.16 12.02
N VAL A 341 -1.51 -10.29 11.40
CA VAL A 341 -1.22 -9.74 10.07
C VAL A 341 0.06 -8.90 10.09
N THR A 342 0.26 -8.09 11.13
CA THR A 342 1.49 -7.28 11.28
C THR A 342 2.72 -8.18 11.41
N LEU A 343 2.65 -9.21 12.27
CA LEU A 343 3.74 -10.17 12.45
C LEU A 343 4.01 -10.96 11.16
N ASP A 344 2.97 -11.41 10.46
CA ASP A 344 3.09 -12.13 9.19
C ASP A 344 3.76 -11.26 8.12
N LEU A 345 3.34 -10.00 7.97
CA LEU A 345 3.95 -9.02 7.07
C LEU A 345 5.45 -8.84 7.38
N VAL A 346 5.79 -8.58 8.64
CA VAL A 346 7.18 -8.34 9.07
C VAL A 346 8.05 -9.58 8.89
N VAL A 347 7.60 -10.74 9.36
CA VAL A 347 8.34 -12.00 9.27
C VAL A 347 8.53 -12.42 7.82
N TYR A 348 7.47 -12.36 7.00
CA TYR A 348 7.56 -12.68 5.58
C TYR A 348 8.57 -11.77 4.87
N SER A 349 8.50 -10.45 5.12
CA SER A 349 9.40 -9.47 4.50
C SER A 349 10.85 -9.70 4.91
N MET A 350 11.12 -9.98 6.19
CA MET A 350 12.48 -10.32 6.67
C MET A 350 13.02 -11.61 6.04
N LEU A 351 12.19 -12.65 5.93
CA LEU A 351 12.61 -13.94 5.35
C LEU A 351 12.90 -13.81 3.84
N VAL A 352 12.02 -13.15 3.09
CA VAL A 352 12.24 -12.86 1.66
C VAL A 352 13.53 -12.07 1.46
N LEU A 353 13.74 -11.04 2.29
CA LEU A 353 14.95 -10.24 2.25
C LEU A 353 16.18 -11.10 2.53
N GLN A 354 16.21 -11.80 3.66
CA GLN A 354 17.35 -12.60 4.09
C GLN A 354 17.71 -13.68 3.05
N GLU A 355 16.75 -14.50 2.63
CA GLU A 355 16.98 -15.57 1.65
C GLU A 355 17.49 -15.03 0.32
N SER A 356 16.96 -13.88 -0.12
CA SER A 356 17.40 -13.21 -1.35
C SER A 356 18.82 -12.63 -1.22
N CYS A 357 19.11 -11.90 -0.13
CA CYS A 357 20.43 -11.32 0.10
C CYS A 357 21.50 -12.44 0.24
N ASP A 358 21.17 -13.55 0.90
CA ASP A 358 22.04 -14.73 1.09
C ASP A 358 22.35 -15.44 -0.23
N TYR A 359 21.35 -15.57 -1.13
CA TYR A 359 21.54 -16.16 -2.45
C TYR A 359 22.33 -15.23 -3.38
N LEU A 360 22.01 -13.93 -3.39
CA LEU A 360 22.65 -12.92 -4.25
C LEU A 360 24.03 -12.48 -3.74
N LYS A 361 24.41 -12.84 -2.50
CA LYS A 361 25.66 -12.42 -1.83
C LYS A 361 25.81 -10.89 -1.78
N ILE A 362 24.71 -10.23 -1.43
CA ILE A 362 24.63 -8.77 -1.26
C ILE A 362 24.22 -8.44 0.18
N SER A 363 24.59 -7.24 0.63
CA SER A 363 24.13 -6.71 1.91
C SER A 363 23.08 -5.65 1.65
N CYS A 364 21.83 -5.95 1.97
CA CYS A 364 20.71 -5.09 1.58
C CYS A 364 20.65 -3.76 2.34
N PHE A 365 21.37 -3.63 3.47
CA PHE A 365 21.44 -2.39 4.27
C PHE A 365 22.86 -1.80 4.38
N LYS A 366 23.80 -2.25 3.55
CA LYS A 366 25.17 -1.72 3.53
C LYS A 366 25.65 -1.54 2.10
N VAL A 367 26.26 -0.39 1.82
CA VAL A 367 26.93 -0.16 0.55
C VAL A 367 28.27 -0.89 0.57
N LYS A 368 28.57 -1.69 -0.47
CA LYS A 368 29.91 -2.28 -0.63
C LYS A 368 30.89 -1.15 -0.97
N GLU A 369 31.94 -0.98 -0.17
CA GLU A 369 33.04 -0.09 -0.52
C GLU A 369 33.68 -0.57 -1.83
N LYS A 370 33.73 0.31 -2.83
CA LYS A 370 34.55 0.08 -4.03
C LYS A 370 35.99 0.41 -3.64
N TYR A 371 36.78 -0.61 -3.34
CA TYR A 371 38.24 -0.50 -3.20
C TYR A 371 38.89 -0.28 -4.56
#